data_AF-A0A8J5K6X0-F1
#
_entry.id   AF-A0A8J5K6X0-F1
#
_cell.length_a   1.000
_cell.length_b   1.000
_cell.length_c   1.000
_cell.angle_alpha   90.00
_cell.angle_beta   90.00
_cell.angle_gamma   90.00
#
_symmetry.space_group_name_H-M   'P 1'
#
loop_
_entity.id
_entity.type
_entity.pdbx_description
1 polymer ?
#
loop_
_entity_poly.entity_id
_entity_poly.type
_entity_poly.pdbx_seq_one_letter_code
_entity_poly.pdbx_strand_id
1 'polypeptide(L)'
;VELTKLWHKAVETSLGKGNLARKNEFLHTLDTLFDILTCKCSIQLCSESNCSHSGKRENNSHIDCGCPREKKIPVLELEFIKAQRTKAEGQGSMQMGSIDYSETKKQIANAKKREQIREREQKKKMKSEEAIQREEELCQDVYHFFDIPPINVNATKLSELVDLSLEVLEPPLTTSQELRNLKETPMQVPKCGEMCENGHRSSGPCLQPLEARRCFAYYPSQQKEFVFTISSFRPSPRCHPES
;
A
#
# COMPACT_ATOMS: atom_id res chain seq x y z
N VAL A 1 30.23 39.92 10.02
CA VAL A 1 29.75 39.09 8.88
C VAL A 1 28.33 39.52 8.59
N GLU A 2 28.02 39.96 7.37
CA GLU A 2 26.66 40.34 6.98
C GLU A 2 25.75 39.10 6.99
N LEU A 3 24.82 39.03 7.95
CA LEU A 3 23.83 37.96 8.07
C LEU A 3 23.04 37.72 6.77
N THR A 4 22.83 38.76 5.97
CA THR A 4 22.14 38.71 4.67
C THR A 4 22.86 37.82 3.66
N LYS A 5 24.20 37.88 3.61
CA LYS A 5 25.01 37.03 2.71
C LYS A 5 24.96 35.56 3.11
N LEU A 6 24.99 35.28 4.42
CA LEU A 6 24.83 33.93 4.95
C LEU A 6 23.44 33.36 4.65
N TRP A 7 22.41 34.18 4.79
CA TRP A 7 21.03 33.80 4.49
C TRP A 7 20.85 33.47 3.01
N HIS A 8 21.38 34.29 2.10
CA HIS A 8 21.35 33.98 0.67
C HIS A 8 22.06 32.66 0.34
N LYS A 9 23.24 32.41 0.93
CA LYS A 9 23.97 31.14 0.77
C LYS A 9 23.14 29.95 1.28
N ALA A 10 22.38 30.13 2.36
CA ALA A 10 21.46 29.12 2.91
C ALA A 10 20.33 28.79 1.93
N VAL A 11 19.66 29.81 1.41
CA VAL A 11 18.55 29.64 0.46
C VAL A 11 19.03 28.93 -0.81
N GLU A 12 20.14 29.35 -1.40
CA GLU A 12 20.72 28.69 -2.58
C GLU A 12 21.02 27.20 -2.31
N THR A 13 21.59 26.89 -1.15
CA THR A 13 21.92 25.51 -0.76
C THR A 13 20.66 24.67 -0.55
N SER A 14 19.60 25.22 0.06
CA SER A 14 18.32 24.51 0.24
C SER A 14 17.57 24.23 -1.06
N LEU A 15 17.74 25.07 -2.07
CA LEU A 15 17.18 24.87 -3.41
C LEU A 15 17.98 23.86 -4.24
N GLY A 16 19.01 23.22 -3.67
CA GLY A 16 19.87 22.27 -4.36
C GLY A 16 20.84 22.92 -5.34
N LYS A 17 21.00 24.25 -5.31
CA LYS A 17 21.91 24.99 -6.20
C LYS A 17 23.31 25.02 -5.59
N GLY A 18 24.08 23.95 -5.78
CA GLY A 18 25.48 23.87 -5.32
C GLY A 18 26.10 22.49 -5.46
N ASN A 19 27.43 22.43 -5.48
CA ASN A 19 28.15 21.16 -5.40
C ASN A 19 28.19 20.65 -3.95
N LEU A 20 28.48 19.34 -3.79
CA LEU A 20 28.54 18.69 -2.48
C LEU A 20 29.53 19.39 -1.52
N ALA A 21 30.66 19.86 -2.05
CA ALA A 21 31.67 20.59 -1.27
C ALA A 21 31.10 21.88 -0.64
N ARG A 22 30.40 22.71 -1.43
CA ARG A 22 29.78 23.96 -0.97
C ARG A 22 28.67 23.70 0.05
N LYS A 23 27.93 22.60 -0.11
CA LYS A 23 26.93 22.15 0.88
C LYS A 23 27.60 21.78 2.20
N ASN A 24 28.68 21.01 2.17
CA ASN A 24 29.41 20.61 3.38
C ASN A 24 30.03 21.83 4.09
N GLU A 25 30.63 22.76 3.34
CA GLU A 25 31.16 24.02 3.88
C GLU A 25 30.05 24.87 4.53
N PHE A 26 28.87 24.93 3.90
CA PHE A 26 27.72 25.64 4.45
C PHE A 26 27.19 24.98 5.74
N LEU A 27 27.09 23.65 5.78
CA LEU A 27 26.69 22.92 6.99
C LEU A 27 27.68 23.19 8.14
N HIS A 28 28.98 23.13 7.89
CA HIS A 28 30.00 23.48 8.88
C HIS A 28 29.84 24.94 9.37
N THR A 29 29.49 25.86 8.48
CA THR A 29 29.20 27.25 8.83
C THR A 29 27.96 27.36 9.72
N LEU A 30 26.90 26.60 9.45
CA LEU A 30 25.70 26.55 10.28
C LEU A 30 25.99 26.00 11.67
N ASP A 31 26.73 24.89 11.77
CA ASP A 31 27.11 24.32 13.07
C ASP A 31 27.92 25.32 13.91
N THR A 32 28.78 26.10 13.25
CA THR A 32 29.51 27.19 13.90
C THR A 32 28.60 28.34 14.35
N LEU A 33 27.58 28.70 13.55
CA LEU A 33 26.61 29.76 13.86
C LEU A 33 25.64 29.39 14.98
N PHE A 34 25.27 28.11 15.07
CA PHE A 34 24.40 27.58 16.10
C PHE A 34 25.16 27.15 17.36
N ASP A 35 26.49 27.26 17.40
CA ASP A 35 27.26 27.16 18.63
C ASP A 35 27.06 28.43 19.47
N ILE A 36 25.91 28.45 20.16
CA ILE A 36 25.45 29.49 21.09
C ILE A 36 26.40 29.70 22.27
N LEU A 37 27.38 28.82 22.47
CA LEU A 37 28.33 28.96 23.56
C LEU A 37 29.42 29.96 23.20
N THR A 38 29.58 30.95 24.09
CA THR A 38 30.65 31.94 24.01
C THR A 38 32.04 31.36 24.27
N CYS A 39 32.14 30.33 25.10
CA CYS A 39 33.43 29.69 25.39
C CYS A 39 33.80 28.72 24.26
N LYS A 40 34.93 28.94 23.59
CA LYS A 40 35.47 28.04 22.55
C LYS A 40 36.66 27.20 23.02
N CYS A 41 36.91 27.12 24.34
CA CYS A 41 38.00 26.32 24.88
C CYS A 41 37.80 24.83 24.59
N SER A 42 38.92 24.12 24.39
CA SER A 42 38.91 22.68 24.11
C SER A 42 38.50 21.89 25.34
N ILE A 43 37.63 20.90 25.15
CA ILE A 43 37.16 19.99 26.19
C ILE A 43 37.89 18.65 26.02
N GLN A 44 38.67 18.26 27.02
CA GLN A 44 39.47 17.04 27.01
C GLN A 44 38.77 15.95 27.82
N LEU A 45 38.83 14.70 27.37
CA LEU A 45 38.37 13.57 28.18
C LEU A 45 39.48 13.15 29.14
N CYS A 46 39.12 12.71 30.35
CA CYS A 46 40.07 12.04 31.25
C CYS A 46 40.84 10.89 30.60
N SER A 47 40.26 10.22 29.61
CA SER A 47 40.92 9.11 28.89
C SER A 47 42.06 9.59 27.99
N GLU A 48 42.02 10.84 27.53
CA GLU A 48 42.97 11.42 26.58
C GLU A 48 44.08 12.22 27.29
N SER A 49 43.75 12.85 28.42
CA SER A 49 44.69 13.59 29.25
C SER A 49 45.10 12.74 30.44
N ASN A 50 46.38 12.70 30.82
CA ASN A 50 46.86 12.05 32.06
C ASN A 50 46.32 12.78 33.31
N CYS A 51 45.02 12.63 33.57
CA CYS A 51 44.32 13.33 34.63
C CYS A 51 44.67 12.65 35.96
N SER A 52 45.24 13.39 36.90
CA SER A 52 45.68 12.86 38.21
C SER A 52 44.53 12.55 39.17
N HIS A 53 43.27 12.61 38.73
CA HIS A 53 42.12 12.25 39.54
C HIS A 53 42.04 10.73 39.71
N SER A 54 42.58 10.23 40.81
CA SER A 54 42.60 8.83 41.26
C SER A 54 41.23 8.26 41.64
N GLY A 55 40.13 8.98 41.39
CA GLY A 55 38.76 8.56 41.72
C GLY A 55 38.04 8.03 40.49
N LYS A 56 37.77 6.72 40.48
CA LYS A 56 36.99 5.97 39.47
C LYS A 56 35.65 6.63 39.13
N ARG A 57 35.64 7.57 38.20
CA ARG A 57 34.45 7.99 37.44
C ARG A 57 34.86 8.03 35.98
N GLU A 58 34.41 7.03 35.24
CA GLU A 58 34.96 6.66 33.94
C GLU A 58 34.75 7.71 32.84
N ASN A 59 33.92 8.74 33.05
CA ASN A 59 33.53 9.68 31.99
C ASN A 59 33.58 11.17 32.39
N ASN A 60 34.59 11.61 33.16
CA ASN A 60 34.71 13.04 33.44
C ASN A 60 35.39 13.78 32.27
N SER A 61 34.65 14.68 31.63
CA SER A 61 35.21 15.67 30.71
C SER A 61 35.76 16.86 31.50
N HIS A 62 36.96 17.33 31.15
CA HIS A 62 37.61 18.49 31.75
C HIS A 62 37.78 19.61 30.74
N ILE A 63 37.70 20.85 31.22
CA ILE A 63 37.97 22.04 30.42
C ILE A 63 38.94 22.95 31.17
N ASP A 64 40.06 23.26 30.54
CA ASP A 64 40.92 24.34 30.99
C ASP A 64 40.52 25.62 30.24
N CYS A 65 39.73 26.47 30.91
CA CYS A 65 39.18 27.70 30.33
C CYS A 65 39.41 28.85 31.31
N GLY A 66 40.17 29.84 30.83
CA GLY A 66 40.38 31.15 31.47
C GLY A 66 39.27 32.16 31.15
N CYS A 67 38.14 31.70 30.63
CA CYS A 67 37.00 32.55 30.28
C CYS A 67 36.30 33.05 31.57
N PRO A 68 35.68 34.24 31.55
CA PRO A 68 34.94 34.76 32.71
C PRO A 68 33.79 33.81 33.09
N ARG A 69 33.45 33.78 34.39
CA ARG A 69 32.48 32.82 34.97
C ARG A 69 31.15 32.78 34.21
N GLU A 70 30.65 33.93 33.77
CA GLU A 70 29.39 34.09 33.04
C GLU A 70 29.40 33.43 31.65
N LYS A 71 30.58 33.28 31.05
CA LYS A 71 30.76 32.69 29.72
C LYS A 71 31.26 31.25 29.77
N LYS A 72 31.52 30.71 30.97
CA LYS A 72 32.11 29.39 31.17
C LYS A 72 31.03 28.32 31.04
N ILE A 73 31.40 27.20 30.40
CA ILE A 73 30.50 26.06 30.23
C ILE A 73 30.31 25.36 31.58
N PRO A 74 29.07 25.09 32.01
CA PRO A 74 28.80 24.32 33.24
C PRO A 74 29.42 22.92 33.19
N VAL A 75 29.98 22.46 34.32
CA VAL A 75 30.69 21.16 34.39
C VAL A 75 29.78 19.98 33.97
N LEU A 76 28.50 20.03 34.34
CA LEU A 76 27.51 19.01 34.00
C LEU A 76 27.23 18.91 32.48
N GLU A 77 27.51 19.98 31.73
CA GLU A 77 27.24 20.05 30.29
C GLU A 77 28.47 19.75 29.44
N LEU A 78 29.67 19.62 30.03
CA LEU A 78 30.92 19.47 29.26
C LEU A 78 30.91 18.25 28.33
N GLU A 79 30.36 17.13 28.79
CA GLU A 79 30.24 15.92 27.98
C GLU A 79 29.31 16.11 26.79
N PHE A 80 28.12 16.69 27.03
CA PHE A 80 27.15 16.99 25.98
C PHE A 80 27.72 17.97 24.95
N ILE A 81 28.38 19.04 25.39
CA ILE A 81 28.98 20.04 24.50
C ILE A 81 30.15 19.47 23.71
N LYS A 82 31.00 18.63 24.32
CA LYS A 82 32.05 17.91 23.59
C LYS A 82 31.43 17.03 22.51
N ALA A 83 30.40 16.25 22.84
CA ALA A 83 29.71 15.39 21.87
C ALA A 83 29.11 16.21 20.71
N GLN A 84 28.52 17.38 20.98
CA GLN A 84 28.00 18.26 19.92
C GLN A 84 29.11 18.83 19.03
N ARG A 85 30.24 19.26 19.62
CA ARG A 85 31.38 19.78 18.86
C ARG A 85 32.03 18.70 18.00
N THR A 86 32.26 17.51 18.56
CA THR A 86 32.82 16.38 17.81
C THR A 86 31.87 15.90 16.71
N LYS A 87 30.55 16.01 16.90
CA LYS A 87 29.55 15.69 15.87
C LYS A 87 29.58 16.64 14.67
N ALA A 88 30.06 17.88 14.82
CA ALA A 88 30.28 18.78 13.69
C ALA A 88 31.43 18.29 12.77
N GLU A 89 32.35 17.49 13.31
CA GLU A 89 33.54 16.99 12.59
C GLU A 89 33.32 15.60 11.96
N GLY A 90 32.20 14.92 12.21
CA GLY A 90 31.88 13.63 11.62
C GLY A 90 30.46 13.17 11.91
N GLN A 91 29.85 12.44 10.97
CA GLN A 91 28.47 11.92 11.05
C GLN A 91 28.22 11.20 12.38
N GLY A 92 27.76 11.92 13.39
CA GLY A 92 27.38 11.32 14.67
C GLY A 92 26.19 10.40 14.45
N SER A 93 26.25 9.20 15.04
CA SER A 93 25.19 8.18 15.00
C SER A 93 23.81 8.70 15.43
N MET A 94 23.75 9.82 16.16
CA MET A 94 22.54 10.48 16.65
C MET A 94 22.21 11.78 15.90
N GLN A 95 22.45 11.85 14.59
CA GLN A 95 21.99 12.98 13.80
C GLN A 95 20.47 12.86 13.55
N MET A 96 19.68 13.71 14.20
CA MET A 96 18.28 13.92 13.85
C MET A 96 18.22 14.31 12.36
N GLY A 97 17.78 13.38 11.51
CA GLY A 97 17.76 13.56 10.06
C GLY A 97 18.66 12.62 9.27
N SER A 98 19.40 11.71 9.90
CA SER A 98 19.94 10.57 9.17
C SER A 98 18.76 9.72 8.67
N ILE A 99 18.78 9.40 7.37
CA ILE A 99 17.76 8.56 6.75
C ILE A 99 17.85 7.19 7.42
N ASP A 100 16.80 6.79 8.12
CA ASP A 100 16.66 5.41 8.56
C ASP A 100 16.48 4.55 7.32
N TYR A 101 17.59 3.96 6.86
CA TYR A 101 17.63 3.13 5.66
C TYR A 101 16.68 1.94 5.77
N SER A 102 16.50 1.40 6.99
CA SER A 102 15.64 0.25 7.21
C SER A 102 14.17 0.63 7.02
N GLU A 103 13.78 1.78 7.57
CA GLU A 103 12.42 2.29 7.47
C GLU A 103 12.11 2.81 6.06
N THR A 104 13.06 3.51 5.44
CA THR A 104 12.96 3.99 4.06
C THR A 104 12.78 2.83 3.08
N LYS A 105 13.52 1.74 3.26
CA LYS A 105 13.38 0.53 2.44
C LYS A 105 12.00 -0.12 2.61
N LYS A 106 11.47 -0.17 3.84
CA LYS A 106 10.10 -0.66 4.11
C LYS A 106 9.05 0.22 3.44
N GLN A 107 9.19 1.54 3.52
CA GLN A 107 8.26 2.49 2.90
C GLN A 107 8.25 2.36 1.38
N ILE A 108 9.42 2.25 0.73
CA ILE A 108 9.53 2.01 -0.72
C ILE A 108 8.88 0.68 -1.12
N ALA A 109 9.12 -0.39 -0.36
CA ALA A 109 8.52 -1.70 -0.64
C ALA A 109 6.98 -1.67 -0.50
N ASN A 110 6.47 -0.97 0.51
CA ASN A 110 5.03 -0.81 0.72
C ASN A 110 4.37 0.05 -0.36
N ALA A 111 5.04 1.12 -0.81
CA ALA A 111 4.58 1.94 -1.93
C ALA A 111 4.44 1.11 -3.21
N LYS A 112 5.47 0.32 -3.56
CA LYS A 112 5.45 -0.59 -4.72
C LYS A 112 4.32 -1.62 -4.63
N LYS A 113 4.09 -2.21 -3.45
CA LYS A 113 2.98 -3.16 -3.24
C LYS A 113 1.62 -2.49 -3.46
N ARG A 114 1.43 -1.26 -2.96
CA ARG A 114 0.17 -0.51 -3.15
C ARG A 114 -0.08 -0.17 -4.62
N GLU A 115 0.96 0.20 -5.35
CA GLU A 115 0.89 0.47 -6.79
C GLU A 115 0.48 -0.79 -7.58
N GLN A 116 1.12 -1.93 -7.33
CA GLN A 116 0.75 -3.21 -7.96
C GLN A 116 -0.69 -3.63 -7.66
N ILE A 117 -1.20 -3.37 -6.45
CA ILE A 117 -2.60 -3.66 -6.12
C ILE A 117 -3.54 -2.77 -6.95
N ARG A 118 -3.25 -1.47 -7.06
CA ARG A 118 -4.05 -0.53 -7.86
C ARG A 118 -4.06 -0.92 -9.33
N GLU A 119 -2.93 -1.28 -9.91
CA GLU A 119 -2.84 -1.74 -11.31
C GLU A 119 -3.69 -3.00 -11.55
N ARG A 120 -3.65 -3.96 -10.62
CA ARG A 120 -4.47 -5.19 -10.71
C ARG A 120 -5.96 -4.88 -10.62
N GLU A 121 -6.35 -3.97 -9.74
CA GLU A 121 -7.75 -3.53 -9.62
C GLU A 121 -8.23 -2.81 -10.88
N GLN A 122 -7.42 -1.90 -11.45
CA GLN A 122 -7.72 -1.25 -12.73
C GLN A 122 -7.85 -2.26 -13.87
N LYS A 123 -6.93 -3.23 -13.96
CA LYS A 123 -7.01 -4.28 -14.99
C LYS A 123 -8.26 -5.16 -14.84
N LYS A 124 -8.71 -5.43 -13.61
CA LYS A 124 -9.96 -6.16 -13.36
C LYS A 124 -11.18 -5.34 -13.81
N LYS A 125 -11.21 -4.04 -13.50
CA LYS A 125 -12.30 -3.13 -13.91
C LYS A 125 -12.42 -3.03 -15.43
N MET A 126 -11.31 -2.80 -16.12
CA MET A 126 -11.31 -2.75 -17.60
C MET A 126 -11.81 -4.06 -18.20
N LYS A 127 -11.38 -5.21 -17.66
CA LYS A 127 -11.86 -6.52 -18.14
C LYS A 127 -13.35 -6.76 -17.87
N SER A 128 -13.87 -6.31 -16.74
CA SER A 128 -15.31 -6.43 -16.45
C SER A 128 -16.15 -5.51 -17.32
N GLU A 129 -15.69 -4.28 -17.56
CA GLU A 129 -16.35 -3.33 -18.47
C GLU A 129 -16.36 -3.86 -19.90
N GLU A 130 -15.23 -4.39 -20.38
CA GLU A 130 -15.14 -5.03 -21.71
C GLU A 130 -16.05 -6.27 -21.84
N ALA A 131 -16.21 -7.05 -20.77
CA ALA A 131 -17.13 -8.19 -20.76
C ALA A 131 -18.60 -7.74 -20.82
N ILE A 132 -18.97 -6.72 -20.04
CA ILE A 132 -20.32 -6.13 -20.08
C ILE A 132 -20.63 -5.58 -21.48
N GLN A 133 -19.68 -4.85 -22.07
CA GLN A 133 -19.85 -4.30 -23.41
C GLN A 133 -20.05 -5.39 -24.48
N ARG A 134 -19.29 -6.49 -24.41
CA ARG A 134 -19.51 -7.64 -25.30
C ARG A 134 -20.87 -8.32 -25.10
N GLU A 135 -21.34 -8.42 -23.86
CA GLU A 135 -22.68 -8.94 -23.57
C GLU A 135 -23.78 -8.02 -24.10
N GLU A 136 -23.61 -6.69 -23.97
CA GLU A 136 -24.54 -5.70 -24.51
C GLU A 136 -24.61 -5.76 -26.05
N GLU A 137 -23.47 -5.88 -26.74
CA GLU A 137 -23.40 -6.05 -28.20
C GLU A 137 -24.13 -7.33 -28.64
N LEU A 138 -23.90 -8.45 -27.97
CA LEU A 138 -24.60 -9.72 -28.23
C LEU A 138 -26.11 -9.62 -27.99
N CYS A 139 -26.53 -8.92 -26.94
CA CYS A 139 -27.96 -8.67 -26.69
C CYS A 139 -28.56 -7.80 -27.80
N GLN A 140 -27.85 -6.78 -28.27
CA GLN A 140 -28.34 -5.87 -29.31
C GLN A 140 -28.58 -6.60 -30.64
N ASP A 141 -27.68 -7.54 -31.02
CA ASP A 141 -27.86 -8.39 -32.19
C ASP A 141 -29.10 -9.29 -32.08
N VAL A 142 -29.37 -9.84 -30.88
CA VAL A 142 -30.59 -10.64 -30.65
C VAL A 142 -31.85 -9.79 -30.71
N TYR A 143 -31.82 -8.56 -30.19
CA TYR A 143 -32.98 -7.65 -30.28
C TYR A 143 -33.25 -7.22 -31.73
N HIS A 144 -32.22 -7.04 -32.56
CA HIS A 144 -32.42 -6.76 -33.98
C HIS A 144 -33.02 -7.95 -34.74
N PHE A 145 -32.83 -9.18 -34.26
CA PHE A 145 -33.45 -10.37 -34.86
C PHE A 145 -34.97 -10.43 -34.59
N PHE A 146 -35.43 -9.90 -33.46
CA PHE A 146 -36.84 -9.74 -33.15
C PHE A 146 -37.27 -8.31 -33.47
N ASP A 147 -37.39 -7.98 -34.76
CA ASP A 147 -38.06 -6.77 -35.21
C ASP A 147 -39.56 -6.86 -34.81
N ILE A 148 -39.86 -6.56 -33.55
CA ILE A 148 -41.23 -6.45 -33.08
C ILE A 148 -41.81 -5.23 -33.79
N PRO A 149 -42.84 -5.40 -34.63
CA PRO A 149 -43.42 -4.28 -35.34
C PRO A 149 -43.90 -3.23 -34.34
N PRO A 150 -43.76 -1.93 -34.67
CA PRO A 150 -44.11 -0.85 -33.76
C PRO A 150 -45.56 -0.99 -33.28
N ILE A 151 -45.74 -1.11 -31.96
CA ILE A 151 -47.06 -1.26 -31.34
C ILE A 151 -47.70 0.12 -31.27
N ASN A 152 -48.91 0.25 -31.82
CA ASN A 152 -49.69 1.48 -31.69
C ASN A 152 -50.33 1.55 -30.30
N VAL A 153 -49.66 2.23 -29.35
CA VAL A 153 -50.15 2.38 -27.96
C VAL A 153 -51.42 3.21 -27.83
N ASN A 154 -51.81 3.95 -28.87
CA ASN A 154 -53.05 4.74 -28.89
C ASN A 154 -54.25 3.95 -29.46
N ALA A 155 -54.05 2.70 -29.85
CA ALA A 155 -55.11 1.83 -30.36
C ALA A 155 -56.16 1.58 -29.26
N THR A 156 -57.42 1.88 -29.57
CA THR A 156 -58.55 1.62 -28.64
C THR A 156 -59.16 0.23 -28.86
N LYS A 157 -58.78 -0.45 -29.94
CA LYS A 157 -59.23 -1.79 -30.32
C LYS A 157 -58.03 -2.70 -30.55
N LEU A 158 -58.16 -3.97 -30.14
CA LEU A 158 -57.09 -4.98 -30.25
C LEU A 158 -56.61 -5.19 -31.71
N SER A 159 -57.49 -4.99 -32.69
CA SER A 159 -57.18 -5.10 -34.12
C SER A 159 -56.33 -3.95 -34.68
N GLU A 160 -56.20 -2.84 -33.95
CA GLU A 160 -55.39 -1.67 -34.34
C GLU A 160 -54.02 -1.66 -33.63
N LEU A 161 -53.78 -2.59 -32.70
CA LEU A 161 -52.52 -2.67 -31.92
C LEU A 161 -51.34 -3.17 -32.75
N VAL A 162 -51.59 -4.03 -33.75
CA VAL A 162 -50.57 -4.63 -34.60
C VAL A 162 -51.05 -4.52 -36.04
N ASP A 163 -50.31 -3.77 -36.87
CA ASP A 163 -50.58 -3.69 -38.30
C ASP A 163 -50.17 -5.02 -38.96
N LEU A 164 -51.10 -5.96 -39.02
CA LEU A 164 -50.94 -7.31 -39.60
C LEU A 164 -50.83 -7.29 -41.13
N SER A 165 -50.70 -6.11 -41.75
CA SER A 165 -50.57 -5.95 -43.20
C SER A 165 -49.19 -6.32 -43.74
N LEU A 166 -48.23 -6.72 -42.88
CA LEU A 166 -46.96 -7.28 -43.35
C LEU A 166 -47.21 -8.67 -43.95
N GLU A 167 -46.94 -8.81 -45.25
CA GLU A 167 -46.88 -10.09 -45.94
C GLU A 167 -45.94 -11.03 -45.19
N VAL A 168 -46.51 -12.08 -44.62
CA VAL A 168 -45.76 -13.17 -43.99
C VAL A 168 -44.99 -13.87 -45.11
N LEU A 169 -43.74 -13.45 -45.33
CA LEU A 169 -42.79 -14.26 -46.09
C LEU A 169 -42.56 -15.53 -45.28
N GLU A 170 -43.09 -16.65 -45.77
CA GLU A 170 -42.87 -17.95 -45.16
C GLU A 170 -41.36 -18.16 -45.00
N PRO A 171 -40.86 -18.45 -43.78
CA PRO A 171 -39.46 -18.71 -43.58
C PRO A 171 -39.07 -19.89 -44.48
N PRO A 172 -37.90 -19.84 -45.13
CA PRO A 172 -37.43 -20.95 -45.94
C PRO A 172 -37.40 -22.19 -45.04
N LEU A 173 -38.10 -23.25 -45.48
CA LEU A 173 -38.13 -24.54 -44.82
C LEU A 173 -36.68 -25.07 -44.70
N THR A 174 -36.03 -24.73 -43.59
CA THR A 174 -34.81 -25.41 -43.17
C THR A 174 -35.20 -26.85 -42.87
N THR A 175 -34.80 -27.73 -43.76
CA THR A 175 -35.00 -29.17 -43.67
C THR A 175 -34.57 -29.65 -42.29
N SER A 176 -35.43 -30.43 -41.66
CA SER A 176 -35.34 -30.99 -40.30
C SER A 176 -34.10 -31.88 -40.02
N GLN A 177 -33.11 -31.86 -40.91
CA GLN A 177 -31.88 -32.64 -40.88
C GLN A 177 -30.72 -31.88 -40.23
N GLU A 178 -30.70 -30.54 -40.24
CA GLU A 178 -29.66 -29.75 -39.56
C GLU A 178 -29.87 -29.68 -38.03
N LEU A 179 -31.12 -29.69 -37.56
CA LEU A 179 -31.45 -29.71 -36.12
C LEU A 179 -31.08 -31.01 -35.39
N ARG A 180 -30.79 -32.11 -36.12
CA ARG A 180 -30.36 -33.38 -35.50
C ARG A 180 -28.86 -33.50 -35.27
N ASN A 181 -28.06 -32.55 -35.78
CA ASN A 181 -26.61 -32.53 -35.57
C ASN A 181 -26.18 -31.71 -34.34
N LEU A 182 -27.09 -30.98 -33.69
CA LEU A 182 -26.91 -30.49 -32.32
C LEU A 182 -27.16 -31.63 -31.33
N LYS A 183 -26.33 -32.67 -31.45
CA LYS A 183 -26.26 -33.77 -30.51
C LYS A 183 -25.64 -33.23 -29.23
N GLU A 184 -26.44 -33.25 -28.17
CA GLU A 184 -26.06 -32.97 -26.78
C GLU A 184 -24.65 -33.47 -26.48
N THR A 185 -23.67 -32.56 -26.41
CA THR A 185 -22.43 -32.86 -25.69
C THR A 185 -22.78 -32.87 -24.20
N PRO A 186 -22.72 -34.02 -23.50
CA PRO A 186 -22.96 -34.04 -22.07
C PRO A 186 -21.92 -33.14 -21.40
N MET A 187 -22.41 -32.12 -20.71
CA MET A 187 -21.61 -31.23 -19.89
C MET A 187 -20.96 -32.09 -18.80
N GLN A 188 -19.68 -32.42 -18.95
CA GLN A 188 -18.94 -33.13 -17.91
C GLN A 188 -18.79 -32.18 -16.72
N VAL A 189 -19.61 -32.38 -15.69
CA VAL A 189 -19.42 -31.75 -14.39
C VAL A 189 -18.15 -32.39 -13.80
N PRO A 190 -17.05 -31.63 -13.61
CA PRO A 190 -15.85 -32.19 -13.01
C PRO A 190 -16.19 -32.68 -11.60
N LYS A 191 -15.91 -33.96 -11.32
CA LYS A 191 -16.05 -34.52 -9.98
C LYS A 191 -15.16 -33.71 -9.04
N CYS A 192 -15.73 -33.26 -7.94
CA CYS A 192 -15.09 -32.41 -6.92
C CYS A 192 -13.93 -33.10 -6.16
N GLY A 193 -13.40 -34.23 -6.64
CA GLY A 193 -12.46 -35.10 -5.95
C GLY A 193 -10.99 -35.00 -6.41
N GLU A 194 -10.68 -34.47 -7.60
CA GLU A 194 -9.33 -34.61 -8.18
C GLU A 194 -8.44 -33.37 -8.07
N MET A 195 -8.91 -32.26 -7.48
CA MET A 195 -8.07 -31.05 -7.31
C MET A 195 -7.22 -31.02 -6.03
N CYS A 196 -7.17 -32.12 -5.25
CA CYS A 196 -6.39 -32.16 -4.00
C CYS A 196 -5.06 -32.94 -4.06
N GLU A 197 -4.76 -33.71 -5.12
CA GLU A 197 -3.62 -34.65 -5.05
C GLU A 197 -2.31 -34.20 -5.74
N ASN A 198 -2.30 -33.12 -6.52
CA ASN A 198 -1.08 -32.68 -7.22
C ASN A 198 -0.42 -31.42 -6.62
N GLY A 199 -0.44 -31.30 -5.29
CA GLY A 199 0.30 -30.28 -4.55
C GLY A 199 1.52 -30.85 -3.84
N HIS A 200 2.67 -30.87 -4.52
CA HIS A 200 3.96 -31.16 -3.90
C HIS A 200 4.27 -30.18 -2.74
N ARG A 201 4.34 -30.75 -1.52
CA ARG A 201 5.15 -30.35 -0.35
C ARG A 201 5.05 -28.90 0.18
N SER A 202 4.44 -28.77 1.36
CA SER A 202 5.18 -28.45 2.59
C SER A 202 4.32 -28.78 3.83
N SER A 203 4.93 -29.49 4.76
CA SER A 203 4.39 -30.04 6.01
C SER A 203 3.56 -29.07 6.87
N GLY A 204 2.32 -29.47 7.17
CA GLY A 204 1.50 -28.96 8.27
C GLY A 204 0.53 -30.07 8.72
N PRO A 205 0.16 -30.16 10.00
CA PRO A 205 -0.69 -31.25 10.49
C PRO A 205 -2.12 -31.12 9.95
N CYS A 206 -2.66 -32.23 9.43
CA CYS A 206 -4.06 -32.36 9.05
C CYS A 206 -4.95 -32.25 10.30
N LEU A 207 -5.63 -31.11 10.47
CA LEU A 207 -6.77 -31.02 11.38
C LEU A 207 -7.96 -31.72 10.73
N GLN A 208 -8.58 -32.65 11.47
CA GLN A 208 -9.79 -33.33 11.04
C GLN A 208 -10.94 -32.34 10.79
N PRO A 209 -11.77 -32.53 9.75
CA PRO A 209 -12.86 -31.62 9.47
C PRO A 209 -14.09 -31.97 10.33
N LEU A 210 -14.31 -31.19 11.39
CA LEU A 210 -15.62 -31.06 12.02
C LEU A 210 -16.47 -30.10 11.17
N GLU A 211 -17.43 -30.71 10.48
CA GLU A 211 -18.76 -30.16 10.14
C GLU A 211 -18.81 -28.72 9.58
N ALA A 212 -18.74 -28.63 8.25
CA ALA A 212 -19.64 -27.85 7.38
C ALA A 212 -18.94 -27.52 6.06
N ARG A 213 -19.09 -28.38 5.05
CA ARG A 213 -18.79 -27.99 3.66
C ARG A 213 -19.99 -27.23 3.10
N ARG A 214 -19.86 -25.91 2.93
CA ARG A 214 -20.74 -25.15 2.02
C ARG A 214 -20.14 -25.21 0.62
N CYS A 215 -20.81 -25.90 -0.29
CA CYS A 215 -20.56 -25.72 -1.72
C CYS A 215 -21.40 -24.52 -2.17
N PHE A 216 -20.74 -23.47 -2.67
CA PHE A 216 -21.43 -22.37 -3.36
C PHE A 216 -21.43 -22.68 -4.85
N ALA A 217 -22.61 -22.93 -5.40
CA ALA A 217 -22.84 -22.87 -6.84
C ALA A 217 -23.38 -21.48 -7.17
N TYR A 218 -22.73 -20.79 -8.11
CA TYR A 218 -23.17 -19.48 -8.59
C TYR A 218 -24.04 -19.71 -9.84
N TYR A 219 -25.32 -19.33 -9.76
CA TYR A 219 -26.23 -19.35 -10.90
C TYR A 219 -26.39 -17.92 -11.43
N PRO A 220 -25.96 -17.61 -12.66
CA PRO A 220 -26.20 -16.31 -13.27
C PRO A 220 -27.58 -16.34 -13.92
N SER A 221 -28.64 -16.20 -13.13
CA SER A 221 -29.90 -15.59 -13.52
C SER A 221 -30.90 -15.73 -12.37
N GLN A 222 -31.65 -14.64 -12.16
CA GLN A 222 -32.66 -14.41 -11.12
C GLN A 222 -32.14 -13.77 -9.82
N GLN A 223 -32.19 -12.44 -9.81
CA GLN A 223 -32.20 -11.60 -8.62
C GLN A 223 -33.44 -11.91 -7.77
N LYS A 224 -33.34 -12.85 -6.83
CA LYS A 224 -34.14 -12.84 -5.59
C LYS A 224 -33.26 -13.31 -4.44
N GLU A 225 -32.77 -12.37 -3.64
CA GLU A 225 -32.10 -12.66 -2.39
C GLU A 225 -33.12 -13.24 -1.39
N PHE A 226 -33.01 -14.52 -1.07
CA PHE A 226 -33.62 -15.08 0.13
C PHE A 226 -32.58 -15.06 1.25
N VAL A 227 -32.70 -14.07 2.14
CA VAL A 227 -31.92 -14.02 3.38
C VAL A 227 -32.67 -14.84 4.44
N PHE A 228 -32.22 -16.08 4.68
CA PHE A 228 -32.60 -16.80 5.90
C PHE A 228 -31.63 -16.41 7.03
N THR A 229 -32.16 -15.68 8.02
CA THR A 229 -31.44 -15.39 9.26
C THR A 229 -31.67 -16.56 10.21
N ILE A 230 -30.65 -17.38 10.47
CA ILE A 230 -30.69 -18.36 11.57
C ILE A 230 -30.20 -17.64 12.83
N SER A 231 -31.10 -17.55 13.80
CA SER A 231 -30.86 -16.98 15.12
C SER A 231 -29.87 -17.81 15.94
N SER A 232 -28.97 -17.07 16.62
CA SER A 232 -28.36 -17.37 17.92
C SER A 232 -27.52 -18.64 18.08
N PHE A 233 -26.21 -18.45 18.23
CA PHE A 233 -25.39 -19.29 19.11
C PHE A 233 -24.51 -18.39 19.98
N ARG A 234 -24.67 -18.49 21.31
CA ARG A 234 -23.85 -17.79 22.31
C ARG A 234 -22.47 -18.44 22.36
N PRO A 235 -21.37 -17.66 22.43
CA PRO A 235 -20.06 -18.23 22.76
C PRO A 235 -19.92 -18.43 24.27
N SER A 236 -19.49 -19.62 24.69
CA SER A 236 -19.01 -19.90 26.04
C SER A 236 -17.53 -19.49 26.18
N PRO A 237 -17.05 -19.04 27.36
CA PRO A 237 -15.73 -18.41 27.50
C PRO A 237 -14.57 -19.40 27.52
N ARG A 238 -13.42 -18.87 27.10
CA ARG A 238 -12.10 -19.49 27.02
C ARG A 238 -11.59 -19.91 28.41
N CYS A 239 -10.97 -21.09 28.48
CA CYS A 239 -9.97 -21.40 29.51
C CYS A 239 -8.57 -21.23 28.90
N HIS A 240 -7.76 -20.40 29.56
CA HIS A 240 -6.33 -20.24 29.32
C HIS A 240 -5.56 -21.47 29.78
N PRO A 241 -4.43 -21.82 29.13
CA PRO A 241 -3.36 -22.54 29.81
C PRO A 241 -2.41 -21.54 30.48
N GLU A 242 -2.27 -21.65 31.80
CA GLU A 242 -1.16 -21.11 32.56
C GLU A 242 0.02 -22.11 32.54
N SER A 243 1.22 -21.52 32.47
CA SER A 243 2.56 -22.08 32.80
C SER A 243 3.14 -23.16 31.92
#